data_AF-A0A1G6PQ16-F1
#
_entry.id   AF-A0A1G6PQ16-F1
#
_cell.length_a   1.000
_cell.length_b   1.000
_cell.length_c   1.000
_cell.angle_alpha   90.00
_cell.angle_beta   90.00
_cell.angle_gamma   90.00
#
_symmetry.space_group_name_H-M   'P 1'
#
loop_
_entity.id
_entity.type
_entity.pdbx_description
1 polymer ?
#
loop_
_entity_poly.entity_id
_entity_poly.type
_entity_poly.pdbx_seq_one_letter_code
_entity_poly.pdbx_strand_id
1 'polypeptide(L)'
;MSQRVSYYDVAPDGLKIMMDMEKYTKKSAIHRTTRELIKIRVSQMNGCAYCIDTHCSDARKMGETEQRIYCLHTWDECDFYTPAEKAALELSEHITLIPTKRVPEPLYHRVREHYNEKQYVDLVLIINQINSWNRISIAMGNKPAKNQNPS
;
A
#
# COMPACT_ATOMS: atom_id res chain seq x y z
N MET A 1 -12.97 -4.53 -22.00
CA MET A 1 -13.24 -5.68 -21.11
C MET A 1 -13.76 -5.11 -19.81
N SER A 2 -15.02 -5.40 -19.49
CA SER A 2 -15.65 -4.97 -18.26
C SER A 2 -15.07 -5.74 -17.07
N GLN A 3 -15.09 -5.11 -15.89
CA GLN A 3 -14.89 -5.74 -14.59
C GLN A 3 -15.65 -7.07 -14.51
N ARG A 4 -15.09 -8.11 -13.88
CA ARG A 4 -15.75 -9.44 -13.79
C ARG A 4 -17.10 -9.35 -13.06
N VAL A 5 -17.17 -8.51 -12.03
CA VAL A 5 -18.36 -8.23 -11.23
C VAL A 5 -18.36 -6.74 -10.90
N SER A 6 -19.51 -6.08 -11.03
CA SER A 6 -19.70 -4.72 -10.48
C SER A 6 -19.87 -4.80 -8.96
N TYR A 7 -18.79 -5.09 -8.25
CA TYR A 7 -18.85 -5.44 -6.82
C TYR A 7 -19.32 -4.30 -5.91
N TYR A 8 -19.22 -3.04 -6.36
CA TYR A 8 -19.83 -1.91 -5.67
C TYR A 8 -21.36 -1.93 -5.72
N ASP A 9 -21.93 -2.41 -6.82
CA ASP A 9 -23.40 -2.50 -6.98
C ASP A 9 -23.95 -3.77 -6.33
N VAL A 10 -23.20 -4.88 -6.42
CA VAL A 10 -23.63 -6.19 -5.92
C VAL A 10 -23.51 -6.30 -4.39
N ALA A 11 -22.49 -5.69 -3.78
CA ALA A 11 -22.21 -5.81 -2.35
C ALA A 11 -21.80 -4.46 -1.71
N PRO A 12 -22.62 -3.40 -1.81
CA PRO A 12 -22.26 -2.06 -1.35
C PRO A 12 -21.87 -2.01 0.14
N ASP A 13 -22.61 -2.71 1.00
CA ASP A 13 -22.33 -2.76 2.44
C ASP A 13 -21.00 -3.46 2.75
N GLY A 14 -20.63 -4.47 1.96
CA GLY A 14 -19.33 -5.13 2.08
C GLY A 14 -18.18 -4.19 1.70
N LEU A 15 -18.34 -3.41 0.63
CA LEU A 15 -17.33 -2.44 0.20
C LEU A 15 -17.26 -1.23 1.12
N LYS A 16 -18.36 -0.87 1.80
CA LYS A 16 -18.39 0.18 2.81
C LYS A 16 -17.37 -0.06 3.93
N ILE A 17 -17.14 -1.32 4.32
CA ILE A 17 -16.14 -1.68 5.34
C ILE A 17 -14.73 -1.25 4.89
N MET A 18 -14.38 -1.54 3.63
CA MET A 18 -13.09 -1.13 3.06
C MET A 18 -12.94 0.39 2.96
N MET A 19 -14.04 1.10 2.65
CA MET A 19 -14.07 2.55 2.60
C MET A 19 -13.97 3.19 3.98
N ASP A 20 -14.60 2.62 5.00
CA ASP A 20 -14.52 3.13 6.37
C ASP A 20 -13.12 2.91 6.95
N MET A 21 -12.45 1.81 6.59
CA MET A 21 -11.03 1.63 6.85
C MET A 21 -10.18 2.73 6.20
N GLU A 22 -10.50 3.15 4.98
CA GLU A 22 -9.79 4.26 4.29
C GLU A 22 -9.99 5.58 5.01
N LYS A 23 -11.21 5.85 5.50
CA LYS A 23 -11.50 7.05 6.30
C LYS A 23 -10.70 7.07 7.60
N TYR A 24 -10.55 5.91 8.24
CA TYR A 24 -9.73 5.78 9.45
C TYR A 24 -8.24 6.00 9.13
N THR A 25 -7.69 5.24 8.16
CA THR A 25 -6.27 5.30 7.82
C THR A 25 -5.87 6.66 7.28
N LYS A 26 -6.77 7.39 6.59
CA LYS A 26 -6.54 8.80 6.19
C LYS A 26 -6.30 9.76 7.36
N LYS A 27 -6.89 9.48 8.53
CA LYS A 27 -6.71 10.28 9.76
C LYS A 27 -5.50 9.85 10.61
N SER A 28 -4.79 8.78 10.23
CA SER A 28 -3.60 8.33 10.95
C SER A 28 -2.52 9.42 10.96
N ALA A 29 -1.67 9.41 11.99
CA ALA A 29 -0.48 10.25 12.06
C ALA A 29 0.67 9.77 11.13
N ILE A 30 0.49 8.66 10.41
CA ILE A 30 1.46 8.20 9.42
C ILE A 30 1.52 9.20 8.27
N HIS A 31 2.74 9.64 7.95
CA HIS A 31 2.96 10.63 6.90
C HIS A 31 2.33 10.14 5.57
N ARG A 32 1.64 11.04 4.86
CA ARG A 32 0.84 10.66 3.69
C ARG A 32 1.70 9.98 2.62
N THR A 33 2.93 10.47 2.42
CA THR A 33 3.89 9.87 1.48
C THR A 33 4.24 8.44 1.86
N THR A 34 4.56 8.16 3.13
CA THR A 34 4.83 6.80 3.62
C THR A 34 3.65 5.86 3.36
N ARG A 35 2.40 6.33 3.53
CA ARG A 35 1.22 5.52 3.22
C ARG A 35 1.17 5.13 1.74
N GLU A 36 1.45 6.05 0.83
CA GLU A 36 1.44 5.73 -0.61
C GLU A 36 2.64 4.84 -1.00
N LEU A 37 3.82 5.03 -0.42
CA LEU A 37 4.96 4.12 -0.64
C LEU A 37 4.63 2.68 -0.21
N ILE A 38 4.03 2.49 0.97
CA ILE A 38 3.54 1.19 1.44
C ILE A 38 2.56 0.61 0.42
N LYS A 39 1.58 1.41 0.00
CA LYS A 39 0.53 0.95 -0.92
C LYS A 39 1.10 0.52 -2.28
N ILE A 40 2.07 1.27 -2.82
CA ILE A 40 2.77 0.93 -4.05
C ILE A 40 3.58 -0.37 -3.86
N ARG A 41 4.43 -0.45 -2.82
CA ARG A 41 5.30 -1.62 -2.59
C ARG A 41 4.51 -2.91 -2.41
N VAL A 42 3.46 -2.88 -1.59
CA VAL A 42 2.59 -4.05 -1.38
C VAL A 42 1.89 -4.45 -2.68
N SER A 43 1.43 -3.46 -3.47
CA SER A 43 0.80 -3.73 -4.76
C SER A 43 1.75 -4.32 -5.79
N GLN A 44 3.03 -3.91 -5.79
CA GLN A 44 4.09 -4.51 -6.60
C GLN A 44 4.29 -5.99 -6.23
N MET A 45 4.37 -6.30 -4.93
CA MET A 45 4.54 -7.69 -4.45
C MET A 45 3.34 -8.57 -4.81
N ASN A 46 2.13 -8.03 -4.71
CA ASN A 46 0.90 -8.76 -5.02
C ASN A 46 0.54 -8.78 -6.52
N GLY A 47 1.25 -8.03 -7.37
CA GLY A 47 0.97 -7.95 -8.82
C GLY A 47 -0.33 -7.23 -9.19
N CYS A 48 -0.82 -6.28 -8.37
CA CYS A 48 -2.03 -5.52 -8.68
C CYS A 48 -1.74 -4.30 -9.59
N ALA A 49 -1.76 -4.48 -10.91
CA ALA A 49 -1.50 -3.40 -11.88
C ALA A 49 -2.41 -2.17 -11.70
N TYR A 50 -3.70 -2.37 -11.43
CA TYR A 50 -4.65 -1.28 -11.12
C TYR A 50 -4.24 -0.46 -9.89
N CYS A 51 -3.80 -1.15 -8.84
CA CYS A 51 -3.42 -0.52 -7.59
C CYS A 51 -2.09 0.23 -7.72
N ILE A 52 -1.13 -0.35 -8.45
CA ILE A 52 0.14 0.32 -8.78
C ILE A 52 -0.13 1.62 -9.53
N ASP A 53 -0.94 1.59 -10.60
CA ASP A 53 -1.30 2.77 -11.39
C ASP A 53 -1.94 3.87 -10.51
N THR A 54 -2.95 3.48 -9.72
CA THR A 54 -3.67 4.40 -8.82
C THR A 54 -2.74 5.06 -7.80
N HIS A 55 -1.95 4.27 -7.07
CA HIS A 55 -1.12 4.79 -5.97
C HIS A 55 0.12 5.53 -6.47
N CYS A 56 0.69 5.15 -7.62
CA CYS A 56 1.72 5.96 -8.27
C CYS A 56 1.17 7.31 -8.74
N SER A 57 -0.03 7.35 -9.32
CA SER A 57 -0.69 8.61 -9.69
C SER A 57 -0.93 9.52 -8.48
N ASP A 58 -1.42 8.95 -7.38
CA ASP A 58 -1.68 9.73 -6.16
C ASP A 58 -0.39 10.19 -5.47
N ALA A 59 0.66 9.37 -5.44
CA ALA A 59 1.98 9.76 -4.94
C ALA A 59 2.56 10.94 -5.74
N ARG A 60 2.47 10.92 -7.06
CA ARG A 60 2.92 12.03 -7.93
C ARG A 60 2.17 13.32 -7.65
N LYS A 61 0.85 13.27 -7.47
CA LYS A 61 0.04 14.45 -7.09
C LYS A 61 0.46 15.05 -5.75
N MET A 62 1.17 14.29 -4.92
CA MET A 62 1.70 14.74 -3.64
C MET A 62 3.16 15.19 -3.71
N GLY A 63 3.78 15.21 -4.90
CA GLY A 63 5.17 15.62 -5.09
C GLY A 63 6.20 14.52 -4.87
N GLU A 64 5.78 13.25 -4.81
CA GLU A 64 6.74 12.13 -4.80
C GLU A 64 7.50 12.05 -6.14
N THR A 65 8.76 11.63 -6.10
CA THR A 65 9.63 11.64 -7.28
C THR A 65 9.59 10.33 -8.05
N GLU A 66 9.83 10.38 -9.37
CA GLU A 66 9.96 9.17 -10.19
C GLU A 66 11.09 8.27 -9.69
N GLN A 67 12.21 8.85 -9.24
CA GLN A 67 13.32 8.11 -8.64
C GLN A 67 12.84 7.26 -7.46
N ARG A 68 12.10 7.88 -6.53
CA ARG A 68 11.56 7.19 -5.35
C ARG A 68 10.46 6.21 -5.69
N ILE A 69 9.68 6.41 -6.76
CA ILE A 69 8.67 5.42 -7.18
C ILE A 69 9.34 4.19 -7.83
N TYR A 70 10.32 4.40 -8.71
CA TYR A 70 10.97 3.30 -9.44
C TYR A 70 11.88 2.46 -8.55
N CYS A 71 12.60 3.09 -7.62
CA CYS A 71 13.49 2.39 -6.70
C CYS A 71 12.78 1.69 -5.53
N LEU A 72 11.44 1.77 -5.43
CA LEU A 72 10.70 1.10 -4.35
C LEU A 72 10.91 -0.41 -4.31
N HIS A 73 11.24 -1.06 -5.44
CA HIS A 73 11.52 -2.50 -5.45
C HIS A 73 12.83 -2.85 -4.71
N THR A 74 13.76 -1.90 -4.62
CA THR A 74 15.11 -2.02 -4.04
C THR A 74 15.33 -0.93 -2.99
N TRP A 75 14.32 -0.69 -2.16
CA TRP A 75 14.27 0.44 -1.23
C TRP A 75 15.33 0.37 -0.13
N ASP A 76 15.75 -0.84 0.21
CA ASP A 76 16.74 -1.18 1.23
C ASP A 76 18.12 -0.61 0.87
N GLU A 77 18.50 -0.69 -0.40
CA GLU A 77 19.76 -0.18 -0.97
C GLU A 77 19.77 1.34 -1.23
N CYS A 78 18.65 2.04 -1.03
CA CYS A 78 18.51 3.45 -1.39
C CYS A 78 18.66 4.39 -0.19
N ASP A 79 19.54 5.39 -0.28
CA ASP A 79 19.80 6.34 0.82
C ASP A 79 18.78 7.49 0.93
N PHE A 80 17.93 7.66 -0.08
CA PHE A 80 16.92 8.73 -0.11
C PHE A 80 15.60 8.35 0.56
N TYR A 81 15.45 7.14 1.11
CA TYR A 81 14.37 6.81 2.04
C TYR A 81 14.83 6.97 3.48
N THR A 82 14.01 7.61 4.31
CA THR A 82 14.33 7.81 5.72
C THR A 82 14.34 6.46 6.48
N PRO A 83 15.04 6.35 7.62
CA PRO A 83 15.00 5.16 8.46
C PRO A 83 13.57 4.73 8.85
N ALA A 84 12.69 5.69 9.14
CA ALA A 84 11.29 5.42 9.42
C ALA A 84 10.56 4.82 8.21
N GLU A 85 10.74 5.38 7.01
CA GLU A 85 10.17 4.82 5.78
C GLU A 85 10.68 3.40 5.50
N LYS A 86 11.99 3.16 5.68
CA LYS A 86 12.60 1.83 5.53
C LYS A 86 11.98 0.81 6.50
N ALA A 87 11.82 1.15 7.78
CA ALA A 87 11.18 0.28 8.75
C ALA A 87 9.71 -0.03 8.40
N ALA A 88 8.97 0.96 7.91
CA ALA A 88 7.59 0.77 7.47
C ALA A 88 7.49 -0.11 6.20
N LEU A 89 8.41 0.04 5.25
CA LEU A 89 8.51 -0.80 4.06
C LEU A 89 8.89 -2.24 4.42
N GLU A 90 9.85 -2.44 5.31
CA GLU A 90 10.24 -3.76 5.81
C GLU A 90 9.04 -4.48 6.47
N LEU A 91 8.32 -3.80 7.37
CA LEU A 91 7.09 -4.32 7.97
C LEU A 91 6.05 -4.68 6.92
N SER A 92 5.90 -3.85 5.88
CA SER A 92 4.97 -4.07 4.79
C SER A 92 5.25 -5.36 4.02
N GLU A 93 6.52 -5.65 3.74
CA GLU A 93 6.91 -6.89 3.08
C GLU A 93 6.66 -8.12 3.95
N HIS A 94 6.98 -8.02 5.24
CA HIS A 94 6.79 -9.10 6.22
C HIS A 94 5.33 -9.47 6.41
N ILE A 95 4.45 -8.47 6.54
CA ILE A 95 3.00 -8.69 6.67
C ILE A 95 2.40 -9.16 5.33
N THR A 96 2.90 -8.68 4.20
CA THR A 96 2.41 -9.15 2.88
C THR A 96 2.77 -10.61 2.64
N LEU A 97 3.97 -11.03 3.05
CA LEU A 97 4.45 -12.42 3.01
C LEU A 97 4.27 -13.14 4.36
N ILE A 98 3.20 -12.83 5.09
CA ILE A 98 3.00 -13.35 6.46
C ILE A 98 3.12 -14.88 6.60
N PRO A 99 2.74 -15.74 5.63
CA PRO A 99 2.88 -17.18 5.80
C PRO A 99 4.33 -17.65 5.96
N THR A 100 5.27 -16.93 5.34
CA THR A 100 6.69 -17.31 5.30
C THR A 100 7.58 -16.38 6.13
N LYS A 101 7.38 -15.07 6.07
CA LYS A 101 8.22 -14.09 6.76
C LYS A 101 7.81 -13.82 8.21
N ARG A 102 6.51 -13.91 8.52
CA ARG A 102 5.93 -13.49 9.82
C ARG A 102 6.37 -12.06 10.19
N VAL A 103 6.10 -11.63 11.43
CA VAL A 103 6.67 -10.40 11.99
C VAL A 103 7.55 -10.80 13.18
N PRO A 104 8.88 -10.94 12.99
CA PRO A 104 9.77 -11.33 14.07
C PRO A 104 9.95 -10.19 15.08
N GLU A 105 10.19 -10.51 16.35
CA GLU A 105 10.32 -9.53 17.44
C GLU A 105 11.36 -8.42 17.15
N PRO A 106 12.54 -8.71 16.58
CA PRO A 106 13.50 -7.65 16.23
C PRO A 106 12.94 -6.63 15.22
N LEU A 107 12.08 -7.04 14.30
CA LEU A 107 11.44 -6.12 13.36
C LEU A 107 10.43 -5.24 14.08
N TYR A 108 9.63 -5.82 14.99
CA TYR A 108 8.72 -5.03 15.84
C TYR A 108 9.49 -3.94 16.59
N HIS A 109 10.60 -4.27 17.24
CA HIS A 109 11.42 -3.28 17.95
C HIS A 109 11.97 -2.20 17.02
N ARG A 110 12.55 -2.55 15.86
CA ARG A 110 13.04 -1.55 14.88
C ARG A 110 11.94 -0.60 14.40
N VAL A 111 10.74 -1.11 14.13
CA VAL A 111 9.60 -0.24 13.76
C VAL A 111 9.23 0.68 14.91
N ARG A 112 9.26 0.18 16.15
CA ARG A 112 8.91 0.95 17.35
C ARG A 112 9.92 2.03 17.73
N GLU A 113 11.15 2.01 17.19
CA GLU A 113 12.11 3.12 17.28
C GLU A 113 11.61 4.39 16.56
N HIS A 114 10.75 4.23 15.54
CA HIS A 114 10.26 5.33 14.71
C HIS A 114 8.77 5.63 14.86
N TYR A 115 7.97 4.62 15.24
CA TYR A 115 6.51 4.71 15.29
C TYR A 115 6.01 4.28 16.65
N ASN A 116 5.24 5.12 17.36
CA ASN A 116 4.59 4.76 18.62
C ASN A 116 3.58 3.59 18.47
N GLU A 117 3.04 3.05 19.56
CA GLU A 117 2.16 1.88 19.51
C GLU A 117 0.92 2.11 18.64
N LYS A 118 0.31 3.30 18.75
CA LYS A 118 -0.83 3.67 17.90
C LYS A 118 -0.42 3.71 16.43
N GLN A 119 0.73 4.30 16.12
CA GLN A 119 1.26 4.36 14.75
C GLN A 119 1.62 2.96 14.22
N TYR A 120 2.12 2.05 15.06
CA TYR A 120 2.33 0.65 14.68
C TYR A 120 1.01 -0.03 14.29
N VAL A 121 -0.04 0.13 15.11
CA VAL A 121 -1.39 -0.35 14.76
C VAL A 121 -1.89 0.28 13.46
N ASP A 122 -1.70 1.59 13.28
CA ASP A 122 -2.07 2.29 12.04
C ASP A 122 -1.32 1.71 10.83
N LEU A 123 -0.02 1.42 10.93
CA LEU A 123 0.78 0.77 9.88
C LEU A 123 0.22 -0.61 9.51
N VAL A 124 -0.03 -1.47 10.51
CA VAL A 124 -0.61 -2.80 10.30
C VAL A 124 -1.95 -2.71 9.57
N LEU A 125 -2.81 -1.75 9.97
CA LEU A 125 -4.09 -1.52 9.31
C LEU A 125 -3.90 -1.04 7.86
N ILE A 126 -3.01 -0.08 7.60
CA ILE A 126 -2.71 0.39 6.24
C ILE A 126 -2.24 -0.78 5.35
N ILE A 127 -1.34 -1.62 5.86
CA ILE A 127 -0.77 -2.76 5.12
C ILE A 127 -1.85 -3.81 4.84
N ASN A 128 -2.69 -4.13 5.83
CA ASN A 128 -3.81 -5.06 5.66
C ASN A 128 -4.84 -4.51 4.66
N GLN A 129 -5.11 -3.21 4.72
CA GLN A 129 -6.04 -2.56 3.82
C GLN A 129 -5.61 -2.69 2.36
N ILE A 130 -4.36 -2.37 2.04
CA ILE A 130 -3.89 -2.47 0.66
C ILE A 130 -3.79 -3.93 0.20
N ASN A 131 -3.40 -4.86 1.06
CA ASN A 131 -3.42 -6.28 0.76
C ASN A 131 -4.86 -6.76 0.40
N SER A 132 -5.87 -6.29 1.12
CA SER A 132 -7.28 -6.57 0.81
C SER A 132 -7.72 -5.93 -0.51
N TRP A 133 -7.36 -4.66 -0.77
CA TRP A 133 -7.64 -4.02 -2.06
C TRP A 133 -6.98 -4.72 -3.24
N ASN A 134 -5.73 -5.18 -3.09
CA ASN A 134 -5.05 -5.96 -4.12
C ASN A 134 -5.82 -7.25 -4.43
N ARG A 135 -6.23 -8.00 -3.40
CA ARG A 135 -7.01 -9.23 -3.56
C ARG A 135 -8.34 -9.00 -4.25
N ILE A 136 -9.09 -7.98 -3.83
CA ILE A 136 -10.37 -7.60 -4.45
C ILE A 136 -10.13 -7.23 -5.91
N SER A 137 -9.20 -6.31 -6.18
CA SER A 137 -8.91 -5.79 -7.52
C SER A 137 -8.50 -6.90 -8.50
N ILE A 138 -7.62 -7.80 -8.08
CA ILE A 138 -7.16 -8.94 -8.89
C ILE A 138 -8.31 -9.94 -9.11
N ALA A 139 -9.03 -10.32 -8.05
CA ALA A 139 -10.13 -11.28 -8.14
C ALA A 139 -11.28 -10.77 -9.04
N MET A 140 -11.53 -9.46 -9.04
CA MET A 140 -12.59 -8.81 -9.82
C MET A 140 -12.13 -8.38 -11.22
N GLY A 141 -10.86 -8.59 -11.56
CA GLY A 141 -10.32 -8.33 -12.89
C GLY A 141 -10.21 -6.85 -13.24
N ASN A 142 -10.00 -5.98 -12.24
CA ASN A 142 -9.75 -4.55 -12.48
C ASN A 142 -8.50 -4.37 -13.35
N LYS A 143 -8.52 -3.35 -14.20
CA LYS A 143 -7.41 -3.00 -15.10
C LYS A 143 -6.99 -1.56 -14.85
N PRO A 144 -5.69 -1.23 -14.94
CA PRO A 144 -5.22 0.16 -14.81
C PRO A 144 -5.91 1.06 -15.84
N ALA A 145 -5.90 2.36 -15.60
CA ALA A 145 -6.47 3.32 -16.54
C ALA A 145 -5.83 3.14 -17.93
N LYS A 146 -6.62 3.22 -19.00
CA LYS A 146 -6.05 3.30 -20.34
C LYS A 146 -5.31 4.63 -20.44
N ASN A 147 -4.08 4.61 -20.97
CA ASN A 147 -3.37 5.83 -21.35
C ASN A 147 -4.30 6.67 -22.23
N GLN A 148 -4.68 7.86 -21.76
CA GLN A 148 -5.55 8.76 -22.51
C GLN A 148 -4.80 9.46 -23.65
N ASN A 149 -3.47 9.39 -23.68
CA ASN A 149 -2.61 9.90 -24.74
C ASN A 149 -1.58 8.84 -25.15
N PRO A 150 -1.88 7.95 -26.11
CA PRO A 150 -0.83 7.28 -26.84
C PRO A 150 -0.17 8.33 -27.73
N SER A 151 1.11 8.61 -27.47
CA SER A 151 1.98 9.34 -28.40
C SER A 151 1.99 8.69 -29.78
#